data_AF-A0A9P4Y8D4-F1
#
_entry.id   AF-A0A9P4Y8D4-F1
#
_cell.length_a   1.000
_cell.length_b   1.000
_cell.length_c   1.000
_cell.angle_alpha   90.00
_cell.angle_beta   90.00
_cell.angle_gamma   90.00
#
_symmetry.space_group_name_H-M   'P 1'
#
loop_
_entity.id
_entity.type
_entity.pdbx_description
1 polymer ?
#
loop_
_entity_poly.entity_id
_entity_poly.type
_entity_poly.pdbx_seq_one_letter_code
_entity_poly.pdbx_strand_id
1 'polypeptide(L)'
;IELQNLVFTLLAALQVLPAARILRTSRDKSLFVEILRLNVTIATSDFDFDRLHPLLKASADGADDSAIWKLVKSAVAEATPPPRPIASSIQQTPWLRNTSSFPNSSEYRKHVDGILKEELGHLYVGIPKFWDKYFGGVDGLETASVFFKQCMSGPTPMFDDGWTTWPAGAGEDDVLEWISSF
;
A
#
# COMPACT_ATOMS: atom_id res chain seq x y z
N ILE A 1 20.21 -28.95 -11.90
CA ILE A 1 20.11 -27.50 -11.63
C ILE A 1 18.85 -27.06 -12.35
N GLU A 2 17.81 -26.66 -11.60
CA GLU A 2 16.54 -26.22 -12.19
C GLU A 2 16.78 -24.95 -13.02
N LEU A 3 16.22 -24.91 -14.23
CA LEU A 3 16.34 -23.81 -15.21
C LEU A 3 16.08 -22.43 -14.57
N GLN A 4 15.15 -22.38 -13.63
CA GLN A 4 14.79 -21.19 -12.86
C GLN A 4 15.97 -20.62 -12.06
N ASN A 5 16.79 -21.46 -11.41
CA ASN A 5 17.95 -21.00 -10.65
C ASN A 5 19.03 -20.40 -11.55
N LEU A 6 19.20 -20.94 -12.77
CA LEU A 6 20.13 -20.41 -13.76
C LEU A 6 19.68 -19.03 -14.24
N VAL A 7 18.38 -18.88 -14.52
CA VAL A 7 17.76 -17.60 -14.88
C VAL A 7 17.95 -16.56 -13.78
N PHE A 8 17.63 -16.88 -12.53
CA PHE A 8 17.81 -15.96 -11.41
C PHE A 8 19.27 -15.53 -11.24
N THR A 9 20.21 -16.47 -11.35
CA THR A 9 21.64 -16.18 -11.27
C THR A 9 22.08 -15.22 -12.37
N LEU A 10 21.65 -15.47 -13.61
CA LEU A 10 21.97 -14.60 -14.75
C LEU A 10 21.37 -13.20 -14.59
N LEU A 11 20.09 -13.10 -14.23
CA LEU A 11 19.42 -11.81 -14.03
C LEU A 11 20.05 -11.01 -12.88
N ALA A 12 20.41 -11.66 -11.78
CA ALA A 12 21.11 -11.02 -10.67
C ALA A 12 22.49 -10.51 -11.08
N ALA A 13 23.24 -11.30 -11.87
CA ALA A 13 24.54 -10.89 -12.40
C ALA A 13 24.42 -9.70 -13.36
N LEU A 14 23.42 -9.69 -14.25
CA LEU A 14 23.17 -8.56 -15.14
C LEU A 14 22.73 -7.31 -14.37
N GLN A 15 21.93 -7.46 -13.31
CA GLN A 15 21.40 -6.35 -12.53
C GLN A 15 22.50 -5.55 -11.80
N VAL A 16 23.59 -6.18 -11.37
CA VAL A 16 24.66 -5.48 -10.65
C VAL A 16 25.53 -4.61 -11.57
N LEU A 17 25.54 -4.89 -12.88
CA LEU A 17 26.37 -4.16 -13.85
C LEU A 17 25.94 -2.69 -13.99
N PRO A 18 26.89 -1.75 -14.17
CA PRO A 18 26.56 -0.33 -14.37
C PRO A 18 25.62 -0.08 -15.55
N ALA A 19 25.74 -0.89 -16.61
CA ALA A 19 24.89 -0.83 -17.78
C ALA A 19 23.40 -0.97 -17.45
N ALA A 20 23.01 -1.78 -16.45
CA ALA A 20 21.62 -1.91 -16.04
C ALA A 20 21.03 -0.59 -15.48
N ARG A 21 21.86 0.27 -14.89
CA ARG A 21 21.44 1.58 -14.35
C ARG A 21 21.40 2.66 -15.43
N ILE A 22 22.25 2.56 -16.44
CA ILE A 22 22.39 3.55 -17.53
C ILE A 22 21.36 3.30 -18.63
N LEU A 23 21.16 2.03 -19.00
CA LEU A 23 20.29 1.65 -20.09
C LEU A 23 18.82 1.80 -19.69
N ARG A 24 18.06 2.46 -20.57
CA ARG A 24 16.63 2.70 -20.39
C ARG A 24 15.81 1.78 -21.28
N THR A 25 14.64 1.42 -20.76
CA THR A 25 13.58 0.73 -21.50
C THR A 25 12.79 1.73 -22.33
N SER A 26 11.92 1.24 -23.22
CA SER A 26 11.00 2.05 -24.02
C SER A 26 10.03 2.90 -23.18
N ARG A 27 9.90 2.64 -21.88
CA ARG A 27 9.06 3.37 -20.91
C ARG A 27 9.84 4.33 -20.02
N ASP A 28 11.05 4.70 -20.43
CA ASP A 28 11.97 5.58 -19.68
C ASP A 28 12.37 5.09 -18.28
N LYS A 29 12.12 3.80 -17.98
CA LYS A 29 12.58 3.15 -16.75
C LYS A 29 13.95 2.54 -16.96
N SER A 30 14.79 2.61 -15.94
CA SER A 30 16.09 1.93 -15.95
C SER A 30 15.90 0.42 -16.02
N LEU A 31 16.78 -0.26 -16.76
CA LEU A 31 16.76 -1.71 -16.85
C LEU A 31 16.92 -2.37 -15.48
N PHE A 32 17.64 -1.74 -14.56
CA PHE A 32 17.77 -2.21 -13.17
C PHE A 32 16.41 -2.43 -12.49
N VAL A 33 15.53 -1.44 -12.54
CA VAL A 33 14.19 -1.51 -11.91
C VAL A 33 13.34 -2.58 -12.59
N GLU A 34 13.47 -2.72 -13.90
CA GLU A 34 12.64 -3.63 -14.66
C GLU A 34 13.13 -5.10 -14.57
N ILE A 35 14.45 -5.33 -14.45
CA ILE A 35 15.01 -6.65 -14.11
C ILE A 35 14.57 -7.06 -12.69
N LEU A 36 14.56 -6.14 -11.74
CA LEU A 36 14.05 -6.40 -10.39
C LEU A 36 12.59 -6.84 -10.42
N ARG A 37 11.76 -6.19 -11.23
CA ARG A 37 10.35 -6.57 -11.43
C ARG A 37 10.22 -7.93 -12.07
N LEU A 38 11.02 -8.22 -13.09
CA LEU A 38 11.04 -9.53 -13.74
C LEU A 38 11.36 -10.64 -12.74
N ASN A 39 12.35 -10.44 -11.86
CA ASN A 39 12.67 -11.40 -10.79
C ASN A 39 11.47 -11.66 -9.86
N VAL A 40 10.73 -10.61 -9.48
CA VAL A 40 9.50 -10.77 -8.68
C VAL A 40 8.45 -11.56 -9.46
N THR A 41 8.21 -11.23 -10.73
CA THR A 41 7.24 -11.94 -11.57
C THR A 41 7.57 -13.43 -11.71
N ILE A 42 8.85 -13.77 -11.93
CA ILE A 42 9.31 -15.16 -11.99
C ILE A 42 9.09 -15.89 -10.67
N ALA A 43 9.18 -15.20 -9.53
CA ALA A 43 8.99 -15.81 -8.20
C ALA A 43 7.51 -15.97 -7.81
N THR A 44 6.61 -15.11 -8.30
CA THR A 44 5.22 -15.03 -7.82
C THR A 44 4.16 -15.50 -8.82
N SER A 45 4.53 -15.83 -10.06
CA SER A 45 3.58 -16.21 -11.11
C SER A 45 4.03 -17.42 -11.90
N ASP A 46 3.10 -18.06 -12.63
CA ASP A 46 3.40 -19.08 -13.63
C ASP A 46 4.08 -18.41 -14.85
N PHE A 47 5.35 -18.08 -14.67
CA PHE A 47 6.14 -17.39 -15.68
C PHE A 47 6.58 -18.38 -16.77
N ASP A 48 6.26 -18.02 -18.01
CA ASP A 48 6.68 -18.76 -19.19
C ASP A 48 8.19 -18.59 -19.44
N PHE A 49 8.97 -19.56 -18.96
CA PHE A 49 10.44 -19.57 -19.04
C PHE A 49 10.97 -19.72 -20.48
N ASP A 50 10.18 -20.18 -21.43
CA ASP A 50 10.60 -20.30 -22.83
C ASP A 50 10.96 -18.92 -23.42
N ARG A 51 10.39 -17.84 -22.86
CA ARG A 51 10.71 -16.45 -23.21
C ARG A 51 12.15 -16.05 -22.86
N LEU A 52 12.77 -16.71 -21.89
CA LEU A 52 14.15 -16.45 -21.47
C LEU A 52 15.15 -17.40 -22.12
N HIS A 53 14.67 -18.41 -22.86
CA HIS A 53 15.53 -19.33 -23.58
C HIS A 53 16.48 -18.62 -24.58
N PRO A 54 16.04 -17.62 -25.37
CA PRO A 54 16.95 -16.87 -26.24
C PRO A 54 18.06 -16.13 -25.47
N LEU A 55 17.73 -15.59 -24.29
CA LEU A 55 18.69 -14.91 -23.43
C LEU A 55 19.73 -15.89 -22.87
N LEU A 56 19.27 -17.02 -22.33
CA LEU A 56 20.15 -18.07 -21.81
C LEU A 56 21.08 -18.61 -22.88
N LYS A 57 20.54 -18.89 -24.08
CA LYS A 57 21.33 -19.35 -25.22
C LYS A 57 22.38 -18.32 -25.63
N ALA A 58 21.99 -17.06 -25.80
CA ALA A 58 22.94 -16.01 -26.17
C ALA A 58 24.06 -15.81 -25.13
N SER A 59 23.73 -15.91 -23.84
CA SER A 59 24.74 -15.86 -22.77
C SER A 59 25.67 -17.07 -22.79
N ALA A 60 25.16 -18.27 -23.09
CA ALA A 60 25.98 -19.48 -23.19
C ALA A 60 26.87 -19.49 -24.44
N ASP A 61 26.36 -18.96 -25.56
CA ASP A 61 27.06 -18.87 -26.84
C ASP A 61 28.11 -17.73 -26.87
N GLY A 62 28.24 -16.96 -25.79
CA GLY A 62 29.20 -15.84 -25.69
C GLY A 62 28.86 -14.67 -26.61
N ALA A 63 27.56 -14.39 -26.80
CA ALA A 63 27.11 -13.27 -27.61
C ALA A 63 27.65 -11.93 -27.07
N ASP A 64 27.81 -10.96 -27.96
CA ASP A 64 28.22 -9.60 -27.61
C ASP A 64 27.24 -8.94 -26.61
N ASP A 65 27.78 -8.10 -25.74
CA ASP A 65 27.02 -7.37 -24.70
C ASP A 65 25.79 -6.66 -25.28
N SER A 66 25.91 -6.02 -26.46
CA SER A 66 24.79 -5.33 -27.11
C SER A 66 23.64 -6.28 -27.44
N ALA A 67 23.94 -7.51 -27.87
CA ALA A 67 22.95 -8.53 -28.14
C ALA A 67 22.28 -9.01 -26.85
N ILE A 68 23.05 -9.25 -25.80
CA ILE A 68 22.53 -9.64 -24.47
C ILE A 68 21.59 -8.54 -23.95
N TRP A 69 22.00 -7.28 -23.95
CA TRP A 69 21.17 -6.18 -23.46
C TRP A 69 19.92 -5.92 -24.31
N LYS A 70 19.94 -6.21 -25.61
CA LYS A 70 18.73 -6.19 -26.45
C LYS A 70 17.74 -7.28 -26.05
N LEU A 71 18.22 -8.50 -25.81
CA LEU A 71 17.39 -9.61 -25.36
C LEU A 71 16.78 -9.34 -23.98
N VAL A 72 17.57 -8.79 -23.04
CA VAL A 72 17.06 -8.36 -21.73
C VAL A 72 15.95 -7.31 -21.89
N LYS A 73 16.13 -6.31 -22.77
CA LYS A 73 15.10 -5.31 -23.05
C LYS A 73 13.81 -5.94 -23.61
N SER A 74 13.93 -6.95 -24.48
CA SER A 74 12.77 -7.67 -25.02
C SER A 74 12.06 -8.48 -23.93
N ALA A 75 12.82 -9.25 -23.15
CA ALA A 75 12.29 -10.09 -22.07
C ALA A 75 11.52 -9.26 -21.03
N VAL A 76 12.06 -8.10 -20.66
CA VAL A 76 11.42 -7.13 -19.77
C VAL A 76 10.14 -6.53 -20.39
N ALA A 77 10.20 -6.15 -21.66
CA ALA A 77 9.07 -5.52 -22.34
C ALA A 77 7.87 -6.48 -22.45
N GLU A 78 8.13 -7.77 -22.72
CA GLU A 78 7.11 -8.81 -22.83
C GLU A 78 6.60 -9.32 -21.48
N ALA A 79 7.44 -9.31 -20.43
CA ALA A 79 7.00 -9.65 -19.07
C ALA A 79 6.01 -8.65 -18.48
N THR A 80 5.94 -7.46 -19.07
CA THR A 80 4.85 -6.53 -18.78
C THR A 80 3.71 -6.71 -19.76
N PRO A 81 2.46 -6.77 -19.30
CA PRO A 81 1.31 -6.73 -20.17
C PRO A 81 1.43 -5.54 -21.14
N PRO A 82 1.04 -5.69 -22.43
CA PRO A 82 1.03 -4.59 -23.38
C PRO A 82 0.28 -3.40 -22.76
N PRO A 83 0.65 -2.14 -23.09
CA PRO A 83 -0.17 -1.00 -22.74
C PRO A 83 -1.56 -1.31 -23.30
N ARG A 84 -2.51 -1.65 -22.42
CA ARG A 84 -3.88 -1.81 -22.85
C ARG A 84 -4.25 -0.48 -23.50
N PRO A 85 -4.92 -0.47 -24.66
CA PRO A 85 -5.49 0.76 -25.20
C PRO A 85 -6.14 1.46 -24.02
N ILE A 86 -5.74 2.70 -23.76
CA ILE A 86 -6.33 3.49 -22.70
C ILE A 86 -7.80 3.62 -23.11
N ALA A 87 -8.65 2.72 -22.62
CA ALA A 87 -10.06 2.96 -22.53
C ALA A 87 -10.12 4.22 -21.68
N SER A 88 -10.38 5.35 -22.35
CA SER A 88 -10.71 6.67 -21.83
C SER A 88 -10.43 6.82 -20.34
N SER A 89 -9.36 7.55 -19.97
CA SER A 89 -9.10 8.36 -18.74
C SER A 89 -9.90 8.13 -17.43
N ILE A 90 -10.56 7.00 -17.24
CA ILE A 90 -11.61 6.76 -16.25
C ILE A 90 -11.15 5.66 -15.28
N GLN A 91 -10.10 4.89 -15.62
CA GLN A 91 -9.63 3.76 -14.82
C GLN A 91 -8.17 3.83 -14.33
N GLN A 92 -7.52 5.00 -14.35
CA GLN A 92 -6.22 5.18 -13.68
C GLN A 92 -6.28 6.09 -12.44
N THR A 93 -7.15 5.68 -11.55
CA THR A 93 -6.77 5.24 -10.20
C THR A 93 -7.58 3.94 -10.05
N PRO A 94 -7.20 2.90 -9.28
CA PRO A 94 -8.27 2.26 -8.53
C PRO A 94 -8.96 3.44 -7.87
N TRP A 95 -10.15 3.79 -8.31
CA TRP A 95 -11.00 4.63 -7.50
C TRP A 95 -11.33 3.73 -6.30
N LEU A 96 -10.35 3.46 -5.43
CA LEU A 96 -10.57 3.58 -4.01
C LEU A 96 -11.03 5.02 -3.88
N ARG A 97 -12.31 5.23 -4.18
CA ARG A 97 -13.07 6.37 -3.73
C ARG A 97 -12.89 6.21 -2.24
N ASN A 98 -11.89 6.89 -1.70
CA ASN A 98 -11.83 7.04 -0.29
C ASN A 98 -12.71 8.23 0.05
N THR A 99 -13.21 8.27 1.27
CA THR A 99 -14.19 9.28 1.66
C THR A 99 -13.56 10.68 1.55
N SER A 100 -12.22 10.78 1.64
CA SER A 100 -11.44 12.01 1.44
C SER A 100 -11.36 12.52 0.00
N SER A 101 -11.62 11.68 -1.01
CA SER A 101 -11.66 12.07 -2.43
C SER A 101 -13.02 12.64 -2.86
N PHE A 102 -14.01 12.59 -1.96
CA PHE A 102 -15.39 12.88 -2.27
C PHE A 102 -15.71 14.36 -2.02
N PRO A 103 -16.20 15.12 -3.02
CA PRO A 103 -16.55 16.52 -2.82
C PRO A 103 -17.66 16.66 -1.76
N ASN A 104 -17.45 17.51 -0.76
CA ASN A 104 -18.45 17.80 0.26
C ASN A 104 -19.61 18.63 -0.32
N SER A 105 -20.48 17.98 -1.09
CA SER A 105 -21.71 18.56 -1.61
C SER A 105 -22.93 17.74 -1.17
N SER A 106 -24.07 18.40 -1.03
CA SER A 106 -25.34 17.77 -0.66
C SER A 106 -25.81 16.73 -1.68
N GLU A 107 -25.51 16.95 -2.96
CA GLU A 107 -25.90 16.08 -4.08
C GLU A 107 -25.28 14.69 -4.00
N TYR A 108 -24.06 14.60 -3.46
CA TYR A 108 -23.31 13.36 -3.46
C TYR A 108 -23.42 12.56 -2.15
N ARG A 109 -23.95 13.12 -1.05
CA ARG A 109 -24.09 12.44 0.26
C ARG A 109 -24.72 11.05 0.18
N LYS A 110 -25.67 10.84 -0.73
CA LYS A 110 -26.34 9.54 -0.93
C LYS A 110 -25.41 8.40 -1.32
N HIS A 111 -24.21 8.68 -1.82
CA HIS A 111 -23.23 7.67 -2.24
C HIS A 111 -22.09 7.47 -1.23
N VAL A 112 -22.03 8.28 -0.16
CA VAL A 112 -20.98 8.21 0.86
C VAL A 112 -21.07 6.89 1.63
N ASP A 113 -22.27 6.43 1.97
CA ASP A 113 -22.48 5.20 2.73
C ASP A 113 -21.98 3.94 1.97
N GLY A 114 -22.20 3.89 0.65
CA GLY A 114 -21.71 2.79 -0.18
C GLY A 114 -20.19 2.76 -0.28
N ILE A 115 -19.57 3.94 -0.40
CA ILE A 115 -18.12 4.11 -0.47
C ILE A 115 -17.47 3.73 0.87
N LEU A 116 -18.04 4.19 1.99
CA LEU A 116 -17.57 3.84 3.33
C LEU A 116 -17.61 2.33 3.60
N LYS A 117 -18.67 1.65 3.14
CA LYS A 117 -18.77 0.19 3.25
C LYS A 117 -17.71 -0.54 2.44
N GLU A 118 -17.39 -0.04 1.25
CA GLU A 118 -16.33 -0.59 0.40
C GLU A 118 -14.94 -0.36 1.01
N GLU A 119 -14.70 0.80 1.61
CA GLU A 119 -13.43 1.14 2.31
C GLU A 119 -13.21 0.33 3.59
N LEU A 120 -14.22 0.24 4.45
CA LEU A 120 -14.12 -0.42 5.76
C LEU A 120 -14.17 -1.95 5.65
N GLY A 121 -14.61 -2.47 4.50
CA GLY A 121 -14.73 -3.90 4.24
C GLY A 121 -15.77 -4.58 5.14
N HIS A 122 -15.40 -5.72 5.75
CA HIS A 122 -16.30 -6.47 6.62
C HIS A 122 -16.48 -5.77 7.97
N LEU A 123 -17.62 -5.09 8.14
CA LEU A 123 -18.03 -4.51 9.42
C LEU A 123 -18.67 -5.58 10.30
N TYR A 124 -18.00 -5.92 11.40
CA TYR A 124 -18.54 -6.83 12.41
C TYR A 124 -19.27 -6.02 13.49
N VAL A 125 -20.58 -6.18 13.56
CA VAL A 125 -21.40 -5.61 14.63
C VAL A 125 -21.53 -6.64 15.76
N GLY A 126 -21.47 -6.18 17.01
CA GLY A 126 -21.69 -7.05 18.17
C GLY A 126 -20.55 -8.03 18.43
N ILE A 127 -19.30 -7.61 18.22
CA ILE A 127 -18.11 -8.42 18.53
C ILE A 127 -18.17 -8.84 20.01
N PRO A 128 -18.25 -10.15 20.33
CA PRO A 128 -18.26 -10.60 21.72
C PRO A 128 -16.97 -10.17 22.41
N LYS A 129 -17.10 -9.63 23.64
CA LYS A 129 -15.97 -9.10 24.41
C LYS A 129 -15.15 -8.05 23.65
N PHE A 130 -15.83 -7.15 22.94
CA PHE A 130 -15.20 -6.07 22.14
C PHE A 130 -14.11 -5.32 22.90
N TRP A 131 -14.41 -4.90 24.13
CA TRP A 131 -13.48 -4.19 25.01
C TRP A 131 -12.19 -4.99 25.23
N ASP A 132 -12.30 -6.23 25.70
CA ASP A 132 -11.14 -7.10 25.94
C ASP A 132 -10.34 -7.36 24.65
N LYS A 133 -11.03 -7.55 23.52
CA LYS A 133 -10.42 -7.90 22.24
C LYS A 133 -9.58 -6.76 21.63
N TYR A 134 -10.01 -5.52 21.77
CA TYR A 134 -9.35 -4.37 21.16
C TYR A 134 -8.50 -3.56 22.14
N PHE A 135 -8.89 -3.52 23.42
CA PHE A 135 -8.28 -2.66 24.41
C PHE A 135 -7.72 -3.42 25.62
N GLY A 136 -8.03 -4.71 25.80
CA GLY A 136 -7.59 -5.48 26.97
C GLY A 136 -6.06 -5.72 27.07
N GLY A 137 -5.31 -5.41 26.01
CA GLY A 137 -3.83 -5.41 26.01
C GLY A 137 -3.20 -4.02 25.94
N VAL A 138 -4.00 -2.96 26.07
CA VAL A 138 -3.52 -1.57 26.02
C VAL A 138 -3.24 -1.12 27.45
N ASP A 139 -1.96 -0.92 27.76
CA ASP A 139 -1.55 -0.40 29.06
C ASP A 139 -2.13 1.01 29.31
N GLY A 140 -2.62 1.25 30.52
CA GLY A 140 -3.14 2.56 30.95
C GLY A 140 -4.63 2.81 30.69
N LEU A 141 -5.33 1.86 30.07
CA LEU A 141 -6.77 1.95 29.86
C LEU A 141 -7.57 1.97 31.18
N GLU A 142 -7.10 1.22 32.18
CA GLU A 142 -7.68 1.16 33.51
C GLU A 142 -7.64 2.53 34.18
N THR A 143 -6.51 3.23 34.04
CA THR A 143 -6.34 4.61 34.49
C THR A 143 -7.31 5.55 33.75
N ALA A 144 -7.41 5.42 32.42
CA ALA A 144 -8.36 6.20 31.62
C ALA A 144 -9.82 5.93 32.00
N SER A 145 -10.16 4.67 32.34
CA SER A 145 -11.50 4.29 32.80
C SER A 145 -11.84 4.92 34.16
N VAL A 146 -10.87 4.95 35.08
CA VAL A 146 -11.03 5.61 36.39
C VAL A 146 -11.20 7.12 36.20
N PHE A 147 -10.36 7.75 35.38
CA PHE A 147 -10.48 9.17 35.03
C PHE A 147 -11.86 9.49 34.45
N PHE A 148 -12.33 8.71 33.48
CA PHE A 148 -13.62 8.96 32.83
C PHE A 148 -14.80 8.78 33.80
N LYS A 149 -14.72 7.81 34.72
CA LYS A 149 -15.71 7.66 35.80
C LYS A 149 -15.73 8.88 36.72
N GLN A 150 -14.58 9.50 37.00
CA GLN A 150 -14.52 10.73 37.78
C GLN A 150 -15.21 11.89 37.04
N CYS A 151 -15.01 12.02 35.72
CA CYS A 151 -15.68 13.05 34.92
C CYS A 151 -17.21 12.92 34.89
N MET A 152 -17.75 11.71 35.02
CA MET A 152 -19.20 11.44 35.08
C MET A 152 -19.76 11.48 36.51
N SER A 153 -18.92 11.60 37.53
CA SER A 153 -19.32 11.53 38.93
C SER A 153 -19.60 12.91 39.53
N GLY A 154 -20.45 12.93 40.55
CA GLY A 154 -20.78 14.14 41.31
C GLY A 154 -22.06 14.84 40.85
N PRO A 155 -22.48 15.90 41.57
CA PRO A 155 -23.73 16.61 41.30
C PRO A 155 -23.69 17.48 40.02
N THR A 156 -22.48 17.79 39.53
CA THR A 156 -22.24 18.53 38.28
C THR A 156 -21.18 17.78 37.48
N PRO A 157 -21.57 16.73 36.75
CA PRO A 157 -20.62 15.95 35.95
C PRO A 157 -20.01 16.84 34.85
N MET A 158 -18.72 16.64 34.62
CA MET A 158 -17.98 17.28 33.53
C MET A 158 -18.26 16.61 32.18
N PHE A 159 -18.69 15.34 32.23
CA PHE A 159 -19.13 14.58 31.07
C PHE A 159 -20.53 13.99 31.32
N ASP A 160 -21.52 14.41 30.52
CA ASP A 160 -22.89 13.90 30.51
C ASP A 160 -23.39 13.86 29.06
N ASP A 161 -23.26 12.69 28.42
CA ASP A 161 -23.44 12.48 26.96
C ASP A 161 -22.60 13.45 26.07
N GLY A 162 -21.57 14.06 26.68
CA GLY A 162 -20.71 15.06 26.08
C GLY A 162 -20.01 15.92 27.15
N TRP A 163 -18.93 16.61 26.76
CA TRP A 163 -18.25 17.56 27.65
C TRP A 163 -19.13 18.78 27.92
N THR A 164 -19.35 19.09 29.19
CA THR A 164 -20.20 20.21 29.61
C THR A 164 -19.52 21.56 29.46
N THR A 165 -18.18 21.59 29.38
CA THR A 165 -17.37 22.79 29.18
C THR A 165 -16.12 22.49 28.34
N TRP A 166 -15.52 23.54 27.77
CA TRP A 166 -14.26 23.49 27.02
C TRP A 166 -13.39 24.69 27.41
N PRO A 167 -12.06 24.57 27.36
CA PRO A 167 -11.16 25.71 27.48
C PRO A 167 -11.40 26.70 26.33
N ALA A 168 -11.27 28.00 26.60
CA ALA A 168 -11.69 29.06 25.69
C ALA A 168 -10.96 29.05 24.32
N GLY A 169 -9.71 28.58 24.28
CA GLY A 169 -8.94 28.45 23.04
C GLY A 169 -9.20 27.15 22.27
N ALA A 170 -9.65 26.09 22.95
CA ALA A 170 -9.80 24.73 22.42
C ALA A 170 -8.61 24.24 21.57
N GLY A 171 -7.43 24.84 21.75
CA GLY A 171 -6.18 24.41 21.15
C GLY A 171 -5.66 23.16 21.85
N GLU A 172 -4.81 22.40 21.16
CA GLU A 172 -4.24 21.15 21.69
C GLU A 172 -3.60 21.34 23.06
N ASP A 173 -2.72 22.33 23.22
CA ASP A 173 -2.04 22.62 24.48
C ASP A 173 -3.03 23.00 25.60
N ASP A 174 -4.01 23.87 25.29
CA ASP A 174 -5.02 24.31 26.26
C ASP A 174 -5.91 23.15 26.72
N VAL A 175 -6.24 22.23 25.81
CA VAL A 175 -7.06 21.03 26.10
C VAL A 175 -6.25 20.02 26.90
N LEU A 176 -4.96 19.85 26.60
CA LEU A 176 -4.08 18.96 27.36
C LEU A 176 -3.85 19.47 28.79
N GLU A 177 -3.63 20.77 28.96
CA GLU A 177 -3.51 21.40 30.28
C GLU A 177 -4.82 21.26 31.07
N TRP A 178 -5.96 21.50 30.42
CA TRP A 178 -7.28 21.33 31.02
C TRP A 178 -7.56 19.89 31.44
N ILE A 179 -7.31 18.89 30.59
CA ILE A 179 -7.47 17.45 30.92
C ILE A 179 -6.52 17.02 32.05
N SER A 180 -5.34 17.62 32.13
CA SER A 180 -4.37 17.31 33.19
C SER A 180 -4.72 17.96 34.54
N SER A 181 -5.72 18.85 34.58
CA SER A 181 -6.15 19.54 35.80
C SER A 181 -7.19 18.78 36.65
N PHE A 182 -7.64 17.62 36.17
CA PHE A 182 -8.61 16.75 36.84
C PHE A 182 -7.98 15.81 37.88
#